data_AF-A0AAE2VUS7-F1
#
_entry.id   AF-A0AAE2VUS7-F1
#
_cell.length_a   1.000
_cell.length_b   1.000
_cell.length_c   1.000
_cell.angle_alpha   90.00
_cell.angle_beta   90.00
_cell.angle_gamma   90.00
#
_symmetry.space_group_name_H-M   'P 1'
#
loop_
_entity.id
_entity.type
_entity.pdbx_description
1 polymer ?
#
loop_
_entity_poly.entity_id
_entity_poly.type
_entity_poly.pdbx_seq_one_letter_code
_entity_poly.pdbx_strand_id
1 'polypeptide(L)'
;MKRALPLCLTAALLTGCTQFPELDRTQSATLEAADYPALVPIEPLLARAAATTTDPVQTEGNLNSRLAGLRARANAMRGAVLSDAEKRRLESGRR
;
A
#
# COMPACT_ATOMS: atom_id res chain seq x y z
N MET A 1 20.72 23.48 8.48
CA MET A 1 19.80 22.33 8.34
C MET A 1 20.31 21.25 7.39
N LYS A 2 20.84 21.57 6.20
CA LYS A 2 21.34 20.56 5.23
C LYS A 2 22.51 19.68 5.70
N ARG A 3 23.33 20.18 6.63
CA ARG A 3 24.46 19.43 7.23
C ARG A 3 24.06 18.39 8.28
N ALA A 4 22.84 18.48 8.81
CA ALA A 4 22.33 17.53 9.81
C ALA A 4 21.84 16.22 9.14
N LEU A 5 21.40 16.29 7.89
CA LEU A 5 20.90 15.15 7.14
C LEU A 5 21.90 13.99 6.98
N PRO A 6 23.18 14.22 6.58
CA PRO A 6 24.15 13.12 6.48
C PRO A 6 24.49 12.53 7.85
N LEU A 7 24.52 13.34 8.91
CA LEU A 7 24.80 12.89 10.28
C LEU A 7 23.67 12.01 10.84
N CYS A 8 22.41 12.36 10.57
CA CYS A 8 21.27 11.54 10.96
C CYS A 8 21.21 10.22 10.17
N LEU A 9 21.58 10.25 8.88
CA LEU A 9 21.62 9.04 8.05
C LEU A 9 22.68 8.07 8.57
N THR A 10 23.90 8.53 8.85
CA THR A 10 24.96 7.66 9.39
C THR A 10 24.58 7.10 10.75
N ALA A 11 24.01 7.90 11.64
CA ALA A 11 23.53 7.41 12.94
C ALA A 11 22.48 6.29 12.82
N ALA A 12 21.55 6.39 11.86
CA ALA A 12 20.53 5.36 11.62
C ALA A 12 21.10 4.05 11.04
N LEU A 13 22.21 4.11 10.29
CA LEU A 13 22.89 2.89 9.83
C LEU A 13 23.62 2.17 10.97
N LEU A 14 24.09 2.89 12.00
CA LEU A 14 24.77 2.29 13.15
C LEU A 14 23.81 1.60 14.13
N THR A 15 22.51 1.92 14.11
CA THR A 15 21.51 1.26 14.98
C THR A 15 21.10 -0.12 14.52
N GLY A 16 21.62 -0.64 13.39
CA GLY A 16 21.40 -2.03 12.98
C GLY A 16 22.11 -3.05 13.88
N CYS A 17 23.13 -2.61 14.63
CA CYS A 17 23.83 -3.42 15.63
C CYS A 17 23.14 -3.36 17.00
N THR A 18 21.81 -3.56 17.03
CA THR A 18 21.10 -3.72 18.31
C THR A 18 21.50 -5.04 18.95
N GLN A 19 21.44 -5.12 20.28
CA GLN A 19 21.60 -6.35 21.02
C GLN A 19 20.70 -7.43 20.43
N PHE A 20 21.30 -8.44 19.79
CA PHE A 20 20.58 -9.65 19.43
C PHE A 20 19.95 -10.16 20.73
N PRO A 21 18.63 -10.40 20.77
CA PRO A 21 18.03 -10.94 21.98
C PRO A 21 18.81 -12.21 22.33
N GLU A 22 19.23 -12.36 23.58
CA GLU A 22 19.85 -13.60 24.04
C GLU A 22 18.87 -14.73 23.77
N LEU A 23 19.05 -15.40 22.63
CA LEU A 23 18.56 -16.73 22.37
C LEU A 23 19.45 -17.68 23.17
N ASP A 24 19.55 -17.46 24.49
CA ASP A 24 19.98 -18.45 25.48
C ASP A 24 18.88 -19.51 25.67
N ARG A 25 18.15 -19.80 24.60
CA ARG A 25 17.26 -20.95 24.54
C ARG A 25 18.17 -22.12 24.25
N THR A 26 18.65 -22.73 25.34
CA THR A 26 19.00 -24.15 25.33
C THR A 26 17.95 -24.85 24.49
N GLN A 27 18.33 -25.39 23.33
CA GLN A 27 17.45 -26.33 22.66
C GLN A 27 17.10 -27.37 23.71
N SER A 28 15.81 -27.56 23.98
CA SER A 28 15.41 -28.55 24.98
C SER A 28 15.98 -29.90 24.54
N ALA A 29 16.31 -30.79 25.48
CA ALA A 29 16.79 -32.13 25.11
C ALA A 29 15.83 -32.85 24.15
N THR A 30 14.53 -32.51 24.23
CA THR A 30 13.50 -32.97 23.29
C THR A 30 13.63 -32.39 21.88
N LEU A 31 14.09 -31.15 21.72
CA LEU A 31 14.30 -30.50 20.42
C LEU A 31 15.59 -30.98 19.76
N GLU A 32 16.66 -31.18 20.55
CA GLU A 32 17.93 -31.77 20.07
C GLU A 32 17.75 -33.22 19.60
N ALA A 33 16.88 -33.97 20.27
CA ALA A 33 16.56 -35.36 19.91
C ALA A 33 15.42 -35.46 18.87
N ALA A 34 14.83 -34.34 18.43
CA ALA A 34 13.75 -34.37 17.46
C ALA A 34 14.31 -34.59 16.05
N ASP A 35 13.57 -35.34 15.24
CA ASP A 35 13.87 -35.45 13.83
C ASP A 35 13.74 -34.08 13.15
N TYR A 36 14.64 -33.84 12.18
CA TYR A 36 14.57 -32.64 11.37
C TYR A 36 13.24 -32.62 10.59
N PRO A 37 12.56 -31.46 10.49
CA PRO A 37 11.29 -31.39 9.78
C PRO A 37 11.46 -31.76 8.31
N ALA A 38 10.42 -32.41 7.76
CA ALA A 38 10.39 -32.72 6.34
C ALA A 38 10.43 -31.44 5.50
N LEU A 39 11.39 -31.36 4.58
CA LEU A 39 11.48 -30.27 3.62
C LEU A 39 10.37 -30.42 2.58
N VAL A 40 9.50 -29.42 2.48
CA VAL A 40 8.43 -29.37 1.47
C VAL A 40 8.96 -28.63 0.23
N PRO A 41 8.76 -29.15 -0.99
CA PRO A 41 9.16 -28.45 -2.21
C PRO A 41 8.51 -27.07 -2.32
N ILE A 42 9.30 -26.07 -2.72
CA ILE A 42 8.81 -24.68 -2.88
C ILE A 42 8.05 -24.47 -4.20
N GLU A 43 8.31 -25.30 -5.21
CA GLU A 43 7.76 -25.18 -6.56
C GLU A 43 6.23 -25.06 -6.60
N PRO A 44 5.44 -25.86 -5.85
CA PRO A 44 3.99 -25.74 -5.84
C PRO A 44 3.49 -24.40 -5.29
N LEU A 45 4.23 -23.78 -4.36
CA LEU A 45 3.90 -22.46 -3.82
C LEU A 45 4.14 -21.36 -4.86
N LEU A 46 5.24 -21.46 -5.61
CA LEU A 46 5.56 -20.55 -6.70
C LEU A 46 4.54 -20.66 -7.85
N ALA A 47 4.15 -21.88 -8.21
CA ALA A 47 3.11 -22.12 -9.21
C ALA A 47 1.76 -21.48 -8.83
N ARG A 48 1.37 -21.59 -7.55
CA ARG A 48 0.15 -20.94 -7.03
C ARG A 48 0.25 -19.41 -7.07
N ALA A 49 1.41 -18.86 -6.72
CA ALA A 49 1.62 -17.41 -6.77
C ALA A 49 1.50 -16.87 -8.21
N ALA A 50 2.09 -17.58 -9.19
CA ALA A 50 1.98 -17.24 -10.60
C ALA A 50 0.54 -17.32 -11.14
N ALA A 51 -0.24 -18.32 -10.67
CA ALA A 51 -1.64 -18.49 -11.04
C ALA A 51 -2.58 -17.42 -10.45
N THR A 52 -2.14 -16.67 -9.44
CA THR A 52 -2.94 -15.63 -8.77
C THR A 52 -2.76 -14.25 -9.43
N THR A 53 -2.08 -14.18 -10.58
CA THR A 53 -1.87 -12.93 -11.29
C THR A 53 -3.16 -12.44 -11.93
N THR A 54 -3.47 -11.16 -11.77
CA THR A 54 -4.63 -10.54 -12.41
C THR A 54 -4.41 -10.48 -13.91
N ASP A 55 -5.42 -10.84 -14.72
CA ASP A 55 -5.37 -10.65 -16.17
C ASP A 55 -5.14 -9.16 -16.49
N PRO A 56 -4.00 -8.78 -17.10
CA PRO A 56 -3.67 -7.38 -17.34
C PRO A 56 -4.68 -6.70 -18.28
N VAL A 57 -5.17 -7.41 -19.31
CA VAL A 57 -6.11 -6.85 -20.30
C VAL A 57 -7.46 -6.56 -19.64
N GLN A 58 -7.96 -7.52 -18.86
CA GLN A 58 -9.20 -7.34 -18.12
C GLN A 58 -9.08 -6.23 -17.07
N THR A 59 -7.94 -6.15 -16.38
CA THR A 59 -7.66 -5.14 -15.35
C THR A 59 -7.63 -3.73 -15.96
N GLU A 60 -6.92 -3.54 -17.06
CA GLU A 60 -6.87 -2.27 -17.77
C GLU A 60 -8.25 -1.84 -18.26
N GLY A 61 -9.03 -2.75 -18.84
CA GLY A 61 -10.41 -2.47 -19.26
C GLY A 61 -11.28 -1.97 -18.10
N ASN A 62 -11.20 -2.63 -16.94
CA ASN A 62 -11.92 -2.23 -15.73
C ASN A 62 -11.47 -0.87 -15.18
N LEU A 63 -10.19 -0.56 -15.23
CA LEU A 63 -9.68 0.74 -14.79
C LEU A 63 -10.12 1.86 -15.73
N ASN A 64 -10.05 1.63 -17.05
CA ASN A 64 -10.46 2.58 -18.07
C ASN A 64 -11.95 2.92 -17.98
N SER A 65 -12.81 1.92 -17.77
CA SER A 65 -14.26 2.13 -17.62
C SER A 65 -14.57 2.97 -16.37
N ARG A 66 -13.93 2.68 -15.24
CA ARG A 66 -14.05 3.45 -13.99
C ARG A 66 -13.58 4.88 -14.18
N LEU A 67 -12.43 5.08 -14.83
CA LEU A 67 -11.88 6.40 -15.13
C LEU A 67 -12.83 7.22 -16.00
N ALA A 68 -13.41 6.61 -17.04
CA ALA A 68 -14.40 7.28 -17.90
C ALA A 68 -15.64 7.72 -17.10
N GLY A 69 -16.18 6.84 -16.25
CA GLY A 69 -17.32 7.17 -15.38
C GLY A 69 -17.02 8.32 -14.40
N LEU A 70 -15.83 8.32 -13.79
CA LEU A 70 -15.39 9.40 -12.89
C LEU A 70 -15.24 10.74 -13.63
N ARG A 71 -14.67 10.73 -14.84
CA ARG A 71 -14.54 11.93 -15.68
C ARG A 71 -15.89 12.50 -16.09
N ALA A 72 -16.85 11.63 -16.47
CA ALA A 72 -18.20 12.06 -16.81
C ALA A 72 -18.90 12.74 -15.63
N ARG A 73 -18.82 12.15 -14.43
CA ARG A 73 -19.36 12.75 -13.19
C ARG A 73 -18.70 14.09 -12.87
N ALA A 74 -17.37 14.17 -12.96
CA ALA A 74 -16.65 15.41 -12.72
C ALA A 74 -17.04 16.51 -13.71
N ASN A 75 -17.26 16.17 -14.98
CA ASN A 75 -17.70 17.13 -16.00
C ASN A 75 -19.13 17.62 -15.72
N ALA A 76 -20.03 16.75 -15.29
CA ALA A 76 -21.37 17.15 -14.88
C ALA A 76 -21.35 18.14 -13.69
N MET A 77 -20.43 17.95 -12.73
CA MET A 77 -20.28 18.85 -11.58
C MET A 77 -19.60 20.19 -11.90
N ARG A 78 -18.87 20.30 -13.03
CA ARG A 78 -18.14 21.53 -13.39
C ARG A 78 -19.05 22.63 -13.97
N GLY A 79 -20.30 22.33 -14.29
CA GLY A 79 -21.28 23.32 -14.72
C GLY A 79 -21.72 24.27 -13.60
N ALA A 80 -22.30 25.41 -13.97
CA ALA A 80 -22.95 26.28 -13.00
C ALA A 80 -24.16 25.55 -12.40
N VAL A 81 -24.07 25.15 -11.13
CA VAL A 81 -25.15 24.47 -10.39
C VAL A 81 -26.32 25.42 -10.10
N LEU A 82 -26.07 26.73 -10.12
CA LEU A 82 -27.07 27.78 -9.93
C LEU A 82 -27.15 28.64 -11.19
N SER A 83 -28.37 28.90 -11.64
CA SER A 83 -28.66 29.96 -12.60
C SER A 83 -28.30 31.33 -12.02
N ASP A 84 -28.07 32.31 -12.88
CA ASP A 84 -27.72 33.65 -12.41
C ASP A 84 -28.87 34.32 -11.64
N ALA A 85 -30.12 33.93 -11.90
CA ALA A 85 -31.27 34.36 -11.12
C ALA A 85 -31.23 33.81 -9.69
N GLU A 86 -30.87 32.53 -9.52
CA GLU A 86 -30.72 31.91 -8.21
C GLU A 86 -29.57 32.51 -7.40
N LYS A 87 -28.43 32.80 -8.06
CA LYS A 87 -27.31 33.51 -7.42
C LYS A 87 -27.73 34.87 -6.89
N ARG A 88 -28.42 35.69 -7.71
CA ARG A 88 -28.92 37.01 -7.30
C ARG A 88 -29.89 36.93 -6.12
N ARG A 89 -30.79 35.93 -6.11
CA ARG A 89 -31.72 35.70 -5.00
C ARG A 89 -31.00 35.35 -3.69
N LEU A 90 -29.93 34.56 -3.77
CA LEU A 90 -29.14 34.20 -2.60
C LEU A 90 -28.36 35.42 -2.05
N GLU A 91 -27.78 36.22 -2.94
CA GLU A 91 -27.05 37.44 -2.57
C GLU A 91 -27.95 38.50 -1.92
N SER A 92 -29.19 38.64 -2.38
CA SER A 92 -30.16 39.58 -1.80
C SER A 92 -30.63 39.17 -0.40
N GLY A 93 -30.66 37.87 -0.09
CA GLY A 93 -31.05 37.36 1.23
C GLY A 93 -29.94 37.38 2.28
N ARG A 94 -28.71 37.72 1.89
CA ARG A 94 -27.54 37.86 2.80
C ARG A 94 -27.39 39.28 3.37
N ARG A 95 -28.18 40.24 2.90
CA ARG A 95 -28.19 41.63 3.38
C ARG A 95 -29.19 41.83 4.49
#